data_AF-A0A1I5TQE5-F1
#
_entry.id   AF-A0A1I5TQE5-F1
#
_cell.length_a   1.000
_cell.length_b   1.000
_cell.length_c   1.000
_cell.angle_alpha   90.00
_cell.angle_beta   90.00
_cell.angle_gamma   90.00
#
_symmetry.space_group_name_H-M   'P 1'
#
loop_
_entity.id
_entity.type
_entity.pdbx_description
1 polymer ?
#
loop_
_entity_poly.entity_id
_entity_poly.type
_entity_poly.pdbx_seq_one_letter_code
_entity_poly.pdbx_strand_id
1 'polypeptide(L)'
;MVYIVSHTWPDRWTTAGIKNNITVYSNCDEVELFNDVNATSFGKQKRNGIGTHFTWNNVNIQYNILYAVGYVNGKAVAKDKIVLHHLPAAPHYKNLFAEKSNDVIAPDKNLNYIYRINCGGNNYKDVFGNEWLADVPFAYNKKFGSLSWADDYTNVPAVFASQANNNDAVEATTAWPLFQSFRYGLNKLQYNFPVANGDYVVELYFAEPWYGLANINAKGWRLFDIAINDAVVEKNTDLFNEAGYNHAVKKSFKIHVSTGKINISFPNEKAGEAVVMAIAIAAENKQLETVTSVQGIIKNLSSNVPASVQYWMNTGDMFFSNQPYSFSELPPALYGAEWIQSTFDSTQSLYKYNFTVSQKADVYVACEDTSAIINTSGFGATNSCMQTGGFSQKKLAVYKKRCNKDEEVFVQLKQPCIIAVNEAVDIAASYDLRSSVSYNLNNALITGAGFTKDSMYNKYAVRFNNQSGDTVAWKISVGVAGMYAIKLRYRTDDDEEKQLKMQITDAEGNLINEKPLKIPSYQKEKWGTYETDTGSYINAGNYNIVFQTIHAKNLSVSSIEIQ
;
A
#
# COMPACT_ATOMS: atom_id res chain seq x y z
N MET A 1 -15.59 -5.31 -21.30
CA MET A 1 -14.68 -4.87 -20.22
C MET A 1 -15.39 -3.81 -19.40
N VAL A 2 -15.31 -3.88 -18.09
CA VAL A 2 -15.62 -2.79 -17.15
C VAL A 2 -14.53 -2.82 -16.08
N TYR A 3 -14.01 -1.65 -15.70
CA TYR A 3 -12.86 -1.52 -14.79
C TYR A 3 -12.98 -0.25 -13.96
N ILE A 4 -13.13 -0.38 -12.65
CA ILE A 4 -13.24 0.72 -11.70
C ILE A 4 -11.82 1.21 -11.42
N VAL A 5 -11.57 2.52 -11.58
CA VAL A 5 -10.29 3.09 -11.19
C VAL A 5 -10.15 2.99 -9.66
N SER A 6 -9.04 2.39 -9.19
CA SER A 6 -8.52 2.28 -7.80
C SER A 6 -8.23 0.87 -7.26
N HIS A 7 -8.10 -0.17 -8.11
CA HIS A 7 -7.61 -1.50 -7.66
C HIS A 7 -6.26 -1.44 -6.89
N THR A 8 -5.36 -0.55 -7.30
CA THR A 8 -4.05 -0.33 -6.66
C THR A 8 -4.06 0.81 -5.63
N TRP A 9 -5.23 1.36 -5.30
CA TRP A 9 -5.37 2.49 -4.38
C TRP A 9 -6.58 2.28 -3.45
N PRO A 10 -6.53 1.28 -2.56
CA PRO A 10 -7.63 0.97 -1.66
C PRO A 10 -7.87 2.07 -0.62
N ASP A 11 -6.83 2.85 -0.27
CA ASP A 11 -6.89 3.97 0.68
C ASP A 11 -7.41 5.28 0.06
N ARG A 12 -8.14 5.19 -1.07
CA ARG A 12 -8.62 6.35 -1.84
C ARG A 12 -9.30 7.41 -0.98
N TRP A 13 -10.07 6.97 0.00
CA TRP A 13 -10.77 7.83 0.94
C TRP A 13 -10.66 7.29 2.35
N THR A 14 -10.34 8.18 3.28
CA THR A 14 -10.26 7.88 4.72
C THR A 14 -11.60 8.00 5.44
N THR A 15 -12.61 8.62 4.80
CA THR A 15 -13.94 8.88 5.34
C THR A 15 -15.03 8.80 4.27
N ALA A 16 -16.23 8.39 4.68
CA ALA A 16 -17.44 8.42 3.86
C ALA A 16 -17.87 9.87 3.53
N GLY A 17 -18.71 10.03 2.51
CA GLY A 17 -19.31 11.30 2.13
C GLY A 17 -19.38 11.51 0.62
N ILE A 18 -19.66 12.75 0.21
CA ILE A 18 -19.73 13.14 -1.19
C ILE A 18 -18.36 13.07 -1.84
N LYS A 19 -18.24 12.31 -2.93
CA LYS A 19 -17.01 12.15 -3.72
C LYS A 19 -17.25 12.50 -5.19
N ASN A 20 -16.17 12.91 -5.85
CA ASN A 20 -16.12 13.25 -7.26
C ASN A 20 -15.11 12.37 -8.00
N ASN A 21 -15.20 12.38 -9.33
CA ASN A 21 -14.28 11.75 -10.25
C ASN A 21 -14.16 10.23 -10.04
N ILE A 22 -15.28 9.55 -9.77
CA ILE A 22 -15.30 8.08 -9.74
C ILE A 22 -15.40 7.61 -11.18
N THR A 23 -14.25 7.16 -11.70
CA THR A 23 -14.10 6.81 -13.11
C THR A 23 -14.16 5.30 -13.30
N VAL A 24 -14.92 4.87 -14.31
CA VAL A 24 -14.95 3.49 -14.77
C VAL A 24 -14.55 3.44 -16.24
N TYR A 25 -13.51 2.66 -16.54
CA TYR A 25 -13.09 2.37 -17.91
C TYR A 25 -13.89 1.21 -18.46
N SER A 26 -14.56 1.43 -19.59
CA SER A 26 -15.38 0.39 -20.22
C SER A 26 -15.53 0.62 -21.71
N ASN A 27 -15.64 -0.49 -22.44
CA ASN A 27 -16.04 -0.49 -23.85
C ASN A 27 -17.53 -0.84 -24.05
N CYS A 28 -18.29 -0.96 -22.96
CA CYS A 28 -19.73 -1.23 -22.98
C CYS A 28 -20.54 -0.01 -23.45
N ASP A 29 -21.80 -0.23 -23.84
CA ASP A 29 -22.71 0.84 -24.26
C ASP A 29 -23.14 1.69 -23.06
N GLU A 30 -23.34 1.03 -21.91
CA GLU A 30 -23.73 1.66 -20.65
C GLU A 30 -22.97 1.02 -19.49
N VAL A 31 -22.75 1.79 -18.43
CA VAL A 31 -22.22 1.30 -17.15
C VAL A 31 -23.09 1.81 -16.02
N GLU A 32 -23.38 0.93 -15.06
CA GLU A 32 -24.01 1.28 -13.79
C GLU A 32 -23.00 1.14 -12.65
N LEU A 33 -22.95 2.13 -11.78
CA LEU A 33 -22.08 2.15 -10.60
C LEU A 33 -22.92 2.03 -9.34
N PHE A 34 -22.41 1.27 -8.37
CA PHE A 34 -23.05 0.96 -7.09
C PHE A 34 -22.07 1.20 -5.95
N ASN A 35 -22.57 1.60 -4.78
CA ASN A 35 -21.80 1.64 -3.52
C ASN A 35 -22.25 0.55 -2.54
N ASP A 36 -22.38 -0.66 -3.03
CA ASP A 36 -22.57 -1.91 -2.30
C ASP A 36 -22.41 -3.05 -3.32
N VAL A 37 -22.46 -4.30 -2.88
CA VAL A 37 -22.41 -5.47 -3.75
C VAL A 37 -23.71 -5.57 -4.55
N ASN A 38 -23.71 -4.97 -5.75
CA ASN A 38 -24.85 -4.92 -6.66
C ASN A 38 -26.12 -4.30 -6.01
N ALA A 39 -25.94 -3.32 -5.12
CA ALA A 39 -26.99 -2.57 -4.44
C ALA A 39 -26.57 -1.10 -4.25
N THR A 40 -27.52 -0.20 -3.97
CA THR A 40 -27.27 1.25 -3.85
C THR A 40 -26.67 1.86 -5.13
N SER A 41 -27.47 1.92 -6.20
CA SER A 41 -27.06 2.43 -7.52
C SER A 41 -26.90 3.96 -7.52
N PHE A 42 -25.85 4.46 -8.18
CA PHE A 42 -25.68 5.85 -8.59
C PHE A 42 -26.19 6.12 -10.01
N GLY A 43 -26.92 5.16 -10.58
CA GLY A 43 -27.51 5.25 -11.91
C GLY A 43 -26.57 4.80 -13.03
N LYS A 44 -27.20 4.61 -14.20
CA LYS A 44 -26.53 4.25 -15.45
C LYS A 44 -26.04 5.48 -16.19
N GLN A 45 -24.85 5.38 -16.76
CA GLN A 45 -24.33 6.34 -17.73
C GLN A 45 -24.16 5.67 -19.08
N LYS A 46 -24.43 6.41 -20.16
CA LYS A 46 -24.22 5.98 -21.55
C LYS A 46 -22.83 6.40 -22.02
N ARG A 47 -22.24 5.58 -22.89
CA ARG A 47 -20.95 5.90 -23.51
C ARG A 47 -21.04 7.18 -24.33
N ASN A 48 -20.12 8.12 -24.11
CA ASN A 48 -20.10 9.43 -24.75
C ASN A 48 -19.02 9.55 -25.86
N GLY A 49 -18.84 8.51 -26.66
CA GLY A 49 -17.86 8.46 -27.75
C GLY A 49 -16.54 7.75 -27.41
N ILE A 50 -15.53 7.95 -28.25
CA ILE A 50 -14.19 7.37 -28.09
C ILE A 50 -13.33 8.34 -27.26
N GLY A 51 -12.55 7.81 -26.31
CA GLY A 51 -11.68 8.60 -25.44
C GLY A 51 -12.38 9.23 -24.23
N THR A 52 -13.68 9.03 -24.07
CA THR A 52 -14.42 9.44 -22.86
C THR A 52 -14.54 8.31 -21.86
N HIS A 53 -14.57 8.66 -20.57
CA HIS A 53 -14.77 7.71 -19.49
C HIS A 53 -16.15 7.88 -18.85
N PHE A 54 -16.65 6.82 -18.22
CA PHE A 54 -17.83 6.90 -17.37
C PHE A 54 -17.40 7.49 -16.04
N THR A 55 -17.95 8.64 -15.65
CA THR A 55 -17.49 9.39 -14.47
C THR A 55 -18.67 9.86 -13.65
N TRP A 56 -18.71 9.44 -12.39
CA TRP A 56 -19.69 9.91 -11.42
C TRP A 56 -19.09 11.02 -10.56
N ASN A 57 -19.85 12.11 -10.44
CA ASN A 57 -19.55 13.25 -9.59
C ASN A 57 -20.68 13.45 -8.59
N ASN A 58 -20.36 14.07 -7.46
CA ASN A 58 -21.29 14.39 -6.39
C ASN A 58 -22.08 13.17 -5.88
N VAL A 59 -21.43 12.00 -5.82
CA VAL A 59 -22.06 10.76 -5.32
C VAL A 59 -21.68 10.52 -3.87
N ASN A 60 -22.65 10.08 -3.08
CA ASN A 60 -22.45 9.84 -1.67
C ASN A 60 -21.89 8.44 -1.41
N ILE A 61 -20.58 8.33 -1.24
CA ILE A 61 -19.90 7.07 -0.91
C ILE A 61 -19.99 6.84 0.60
N GLN A 62 -20.74 5.83 1.00
CA GLN A 62 -21.00 5.44 2.39
C GLN A 62 -20.25 4.16 2.80
N TYR A 63 -19.94 3.29 1.85
CA TYR A 63 -19.45 1.94 2.12
C TYR A 63 -18.15 1.61 1.39
N ASN A 64 -17.48 0.57 1.86
CA ASN A 64 -16.17 0.12 1.39
C ASN A 64 -16.19 -0.69 0.07
N ILE A 65 -17.33 -0.79 -0.61
CA ILE A 65 -17.43 -1.46 -1.90
C ILE A 65 -17.84 -0.47 -2.98
N LEU A 66 -17.10 -0.47 -4.08
CA LEU A 66 -17.60 0.01 -5.36
C LEU A 66 -17.80 -1.19 -6.27
N TYR A 67 -18.95 -1.24 -6.93
CA TYR A 67 -19.33 -2.31 -7.85
C TYR A 67 -19.84 -1.71 -9.14
N ALA A 68 -19.41 -2.23 -10.28
CA ALA A 68 -19.79 -1.73 -11.59
C ALA A 68 -20.31 -2.87 -12.46
N VAL A 69 -21.37 -2.57 -13.24
CA VAL A 69 -21.94 -3.49 -14.23
C VAL A 69 -21.90 -2.80 -15.59
N GLY A 70 -21.24 -3.44 -16.55
CA GLY A 70 -21.21 -3.01 -17.95
C GLY A 70 -22.29 -3.72 -18.77
N TYR A 71 -22.99 -2.96 -19.61
CA TYR A 71 -24.10 -3.43 -20.44
C TYR A 71 -23.84 -3.23 -21.92
N VAL A 72 -24.19 -4.23 -22.74
CA VAL A 72 -24.22 -4.14 -24.20
C VAL A 72 -25.61 -4.51 -24.68
N ASN A 73 -26.24 -3.65 -25.47
CA ASN A 73 -27.65 -3.78 -25.88
C ASN A 73 -28.60 -4.06 -24.69
N GLY A 74 -28.37 -3.37 -23.57
CA GLY A 74 -29.17 -3.49 -22.33
C GLY A 74 -28.92 -4.77 -21.52
N LYS A 75 -28.06 -5.69 -21.97
CA LYS A 75 -27.71 -6.93 -21.25
C LYS A 75 -26.42 -6.75 -20.48
N ALA A 76 -26.38 -7.19 -19.21
CA ALA A 76 -25.15 -7.20 -18.43
C ALA A 76 -24.14 -8.19 -19.03
N VAL A 77 -22.93 -7.73 -19.32
CA VAL A 77 -21.88 -8.53 -19.97
C VAL A 77 -20.56 -8.57 -19.21
N ALA A 78 -20.35 -7.63 -18.29
CA ALA A 78 -19.14 -7.57 -17.47
C ALA A 78 -19.45 -6.94 -16.11
N LYS A 79 -18.70 -7.35 -15.09
CA LYS A 79 -18.80 -6.86 -13.72
C LYS A 79 -17.41 -6.57 -13.20
N ASP A 80 -17.30 -5.59 -12.33
CA ASP A 80 -16.07 -5.29 -11.63
C ASP A 80 -16.35 -4.77 -10.23
N LYS A 81 -15.38 -4.92 -9.32
CA LYS A 81 -15.52 -4.56 -7.91
C LYS A 81 -14.17 -4.23 -7.30
N ILE A 82 -14.16 -3.21 -6.44
CA ILE A 82 -13.02 -2.91 -5.57
C ILE A 82 -13.45 -2.84 -4.12
N VAL A 83 -12.53 -3.18 -3.23
CA VAL A 83 -12.68 -3.06 -1.78
C VAL A 83 -11.78 -1.91 -1.32
N LEU A 84 -12.37 -0.93 -0.66
CA LEU A 84 -11.69 0.24 -0.15
C LEU A 84 -11.36 0.06 1.32
N HIS A 85 -10.27 0.67 1.77
CA HIS A 85 -9.94 0.75 3.18
C HIS A 85 -10.71 1.89 3.86
N HIS A 86 -10.76 1.87 5.19
CA HIS A 86 -11.25 2.94 6.09
C HIS A 86 -12.75 3.25 6.04
N LEU A 87 -13.48 2.77 5.02
CA LEU A 87 -14.91 2.97 4.93
C LEU A 87 -15.68 1.87 5.67
N PRO A 88 -16.90 2.17 6.16
CA PRO A 88 -17.78 1.15 6.74
C PRO A 88 -18.02 -0.02 5.78
N ALA A 89 -18.10 -1.23 6.33
CA ALA A 89 -18.42 -2.42 5.55
C ALA A 89 -19.79 -2.27 4.85
N ALA A 90 -19.87 -2.65 3.58
CA ALA A 90 -21.10 -2.58 2.82
C ALA A 90 -22.18 -3.54 3.37
N PRO A 91 -23.48 -3.18 3.37
CA PRO A 91 -24.55 -4.03 3.90
C PRO A 91 -24.57 -5.44 3.31
N HIS A 92 -24.28 -5.57 2.01
CA HIS A 92 -24.25 -6.84 1.30
C HIS A 92 -22.83 -7.40 1.13
N TYR A 93 -21.84 -6.96 1.92
CA TYR A 93 -20.46 -7.44 1.85
C TYR A 93 -20.34 -8.98 1.87
N LYS A 94 -21.19 -9.65 2.66
CA LYS A 94 -21.22 -11.12 2.74
C LYS A 94 -21.53 -11.81 1.41
N ASN A 95 -22.19 -11.12 0.47
CA ASN A 95 -22.50 -11.67 -0.86
C ASN A 95 -21.23 -11.89 -1.70
N LEU A 96 -20.09 -11.29 -1.33
CA LEU A 96 -18.79 -11.58 -1.95
C LEU A 96 -18.25 -12.99 -1.62
N PHE A 97 -18.93 -13.69 -0.69
CA PHE A 97 -18.54 -15.03 -0.23
C PHE A 97 -19.61 -16.10 -0.44
N ALA A 98 -20.82 -15.75 -0.91
CA ALA A 98 -22.02 -16.59 -0.84
C ALA A 98 -21.99 -17.91 -1.64
N GLU A 99 -21.01 -18.12 -2.52
CA GLU A 99 -20.90 -19.34 -3.35
C GLU A 99 -19.76 -20.29 -2.94
N LYS A 100 -19.18 -20.13 -1.74
CA LYS A 100 -17.91 -20.78 -1.36
C LYS A 100 -18.08 -21.92 -0.36
N SER A 101 -18.95 -22.90 -0.64
CA SER A 101 -19.25 -23.99 0.29
C SER A 101 -18.07 -24.94 0.58
N ASN A 102 -17.00 -24.89 -0.23
CA ASN A 102 -15.74 -25.59 0.01
C ASN A 102 -14.57 -24.61 -0.14
N ASP A 103 -14.16 -23.96 0.95
CA ASP A 103 -12.99 -23.09 0.95
C ASP A 103 -11.72 -23.92 0.70
N VAL A 104 -10.87 -23.48 -0.24
CA VAL A 104 -9.67 -24.24 -0.66
C VAL A 104 -8.69 -24.47 0.50
N ILE A 105 -8.74 -23.61 1.53
CA ILE A 105 -7.90 -23.69 2.72
C ILE A 105 -8.44 -24.61 3.82
N ALA A 106 -9.60 -25.23 3.61
CA ALA A 106 -10.18 -26.15 4.59
C ALA A 106 -9.18 -27.30 4.88
N PRO A 107 -8.85 -27.56 6.16
CA PRO A 107 -7.85 -28.55 6.51
C PRO A 107 -8.39 -29.98 6.35
N ASP A 108 -7.54 -30.90 5.90
CA ASP A 108 -7.84 -32.33 5.98
C ASP A 108 -7.79 -32.77 7.45
N LYS A 109 -8.92 -33.26 7.95
CA LYS A 109 -9.08 -33.73 9.35
C LYS A 109 -8.17 -34.91 9.68
N ASN A 110 -7.74 -35.68 8.68
CA ASN A 110 -6.85 -36.82 8.86
C ASN A 110 -5.38 -36.40 8.97
N LEU A 111 -5.02 -35.19 8.56
CA LEU A 111 -3.66 -34.68 8.61
C LEU A 111 -3.40 -33.84 9.86
N ASN A 112 -2.18 -33.88 10.36
CA ASN A 112 -1.64 -32.97 11.35
C ASN A 112 -0.75 -31.97 10.64
N TYR A 113 -1.05 -30.69 10.80
CA TYR A 113 -0.35 -29.62 10.10
C TYR A 113 0.74 -29.05 10.99
N ILE A 114 1.96 -29.11 10.47
CA ILE A 114 3.19 -28.77 11.18
C ILE A 114 3.57 -27.32 10.87
N TYR A 115 3.42 -26.93 9.61
CA TYR A 115 3.67 -25.56 9.14
C TYR A 115 2.44 -25.02 8.44
N ARG A 116 2.17 -23.73 8.67
CA ARG A 116 1.24 -22.88 7.93
C ARG A 116 1.88 -21.51 7.79
N ILE A 117 2.22 -21.10 6.57
CA ILE A 117 2.92 -19.85 6.29
C ILE A 117 2.07 -19.00 5.36
N ASN A 118 1.81 -17.75 5.75
CA ASN A 118 1.25 -16.71 4.91
C ASN A 118 2.40 -16.00 4.16
N CYS A 119 2.67 -16.42 2.93
CA CYS A 119 3.82 -15.97 2.15
C CYS A 119 3.74 -14.46 1.85
N GLY A 120 4.78 -13.71 2.22
CA GLY A 120 4.81 -12.25 2.08
C GLY A 120 3.77 -11.50 2.92
N GLY A 121 3.13 -12.14 3.90
CA GLY A 121 2.04 -11.58 4.70
C GLY A 121 2.18 -11.81 6.20
N ASN A 122 1.37 -11.10 6.98
CA ASN A 122 1.34 -11.15 8.44
C ASN A 122 0.69 -12.45 8.97
N ASN A 123 0.74 -12.67 10.29
CA ASN A 123 -0.01 -13.73 10.93
C ASN A 123 -1.51 -13.61 10.59
N TYR A 124 -2.15 -14.72 10.28
CA TYR A 124 -3.56 -14.74 9.87
C TYR A 124 -4.29 -15.92 10.50
N LYS A 125 -5.38 -15.63 11.21
CA LYS A 125 -6.29 -16.65 11.75
C LYS A 125 -7.44 -16.86 10.78
N ASP A 126 -7.56 -18.08 10.26
CA ASP A 126 -8.63 -18.41 9.33
C ASP A 126 -9.97 -18.74 10.02
N VAL A 127 -11.03 -18.89 9.21
CA VAL A 127 -12.39 -19.22 9.67
C VAL A 127 -12.51 -20.61 10.30
N PHE A 128 -11.54 -21.49 10.09
CA PHE A 128 -11.46 -22.82 10.69
C PHE A 128 -10.69 -22.82 12.02
N GLY A 129 -10.18 -21.66 12.43
CA GLY A 129 -9.41 -21.47 13.66
C GLY A 129 -7.93 -21.84 13.53
N ASN A 130 -7.43 -22.10 12.31
CA ASN A 130 -5.99 -22.31 12.12
C ASN A 130 -5.24 -20.98 12.11
N GLU A 131 -4.06 -20.98 12.72
CA GLU A 131 -3.11 -19.88 12.64
C GLU A 131 -2.15 -20.11 11.47
N TRP A 132 -2.09 -19.15 10.54
CA TRP A 132 -1.08 -19.05 9.50
C TRP A 132 -0.01 -18.07 9.97
N LEU A 133 1.21 -18.56 10.11
CA LEU A 133 2.34 -17.76 10.58
C LEU A 133 2.79 -16.78 9.49
N ALA A 134 3.21 -15.59 9.90
CA ALA A 134 3.81 -14.62 9.01
C ALA A 134 5.02 -15.22 8.27
N ASP A 135 5.22 -14.82 7.01
CA ASP A 135 6.47 -15.09 6.32
C ASP A 135 7.61 -14.33 6.99
N VAL A 136 8.69 -15.02 7.31
CA VAL A 136 9.91 -14.39 7.83
C VAL A 136 11.09 -14.93 7.03
N PRO A 137 11.99 -14.06 6.55
CA PRO A 137 13.22 -14.48 5.88
C PRO A 137 14.03 -15.45 6.75
N PHE A 138 14.62 -16.45 6.09
CA PHE A 138 15.46 -17.43 6.75
C PHE A 138 16.61 -16.78 7.54
N ALA A 139 17.14 -15.65 7.05
CA ALA A 139 18.16 -14.85 7.72
C ALA A 139 17.78 -14.42 9.15
N TYR A 140 16.50 -14.16 9.41
CA TYR A 140 16.03 -13.61 10.69
C TYR A 140 15.64 -14.75 11.65
N ASN A 141 14.87 -15.72 11.16
CA ASN A 141 14.33 -16.84 11.95
C ASN A 141 15.38 -17.95 12.21
N LYS A 142 16.30 -18.16 11.26
CA LYS A 142 17.39 -19.16 11.30
C LYS A 142 16.97 -20.62 11.51
N LYS A 143 15.67 -20.91 11.50
CA LYS A 143 15.09 -22.27 11.61
C LYS A 143 14.42 -22.69 10.31
N PHE A 144 13.50 -21.86 9.85
CA PHE A 144 12.76 -22.01 8.59
C PHE A 144 12.44 -20.61 8.05
N GLY A 145 12.08 -20.51 6.78
CA GLY A 145 11.71 -19.21 6.21
C GLY A 145 11.90 -19.12 4.71
N SER A 146 11.58 -17.95 4.17
CA SER A 146 11.77 -17.60 2.77
C SER A 146 13.23 -17.26 2.46
N LEU A 147 13.60 -17.48 1.21
CA LEU A 147 14.84 -17.08 0.55
C LEU A 147 14.48 -16.48 -0.80
N SER A 148 15.29 -15.54 -1.26
CA SER A 148 15.15 -14.86 -2.55
C SER A 148 16.51 -14.58 -3.18
N TRP A 149 16.49 -13.95 -4.35
CA TRP A 149 17.71 -13.48 -5.01
C TRP A 149 18.50 -12.47 -4.16
N ALA A 150 17.83 -11.74 -3.27
CA ALA A 150 18.46 -10.73 -2.43
C ALA A 150 19.43 -11.34 -1.41
N ASP A 151 19.23 -12.60 -1.01
CA ASP A 151 20.11 -13.31 -0.08
C ASP A 151 21.53 -13.53 -0.63
N ASP A 152 21.74 -13.39 -1.95
CA ASP A 152 23.08 -13.41 -2.57
C ASP A 152 23.88 -12.11 -2.30
N TYR A 153 23.28 -11.09 -1.67
CA TYR A 153 23.87 -9.76 -1.46
C TYR A 153 23.82 -9.34 0.02
N THR A 154 24.93 -8.84 0.56
CA THR A 154 25.03 -8.45 1.98
C THR A 154 24.44 -7.08 2.31
N ASN A 155 24.14 -6.27 1.29
CA ASN A 155 23.68 -4.89 1.43
C ASN A 155 22.26 -4.67 0.89
N VAL A 156 21.55 -5.74 0.56
CA VAL A 156 20.17 -5.72 0.05
C VAL A 156 19.29 -6.41 1.07
N PRO A 157 18.13 -5.84 1.45
CA PRO A 157 17.26 -6.51 2.41
C PRO A 157 16.72 -7.81 1.82
N ALA A 158 16.58 -8.85 2.64
CA ALA A 158 16.30 -10.23 2.19
C ALA A 158 14.98 -10.43 1.42
N VAL A 159 14.11 -9.41 1.43
CA VAL A 159 12.79 -9.43 0.79
C VAL A 159 12.67 -8.46 -0.38
N PHE A 160 13.76 -7.79 -0.73
CA PHE A 160 13.79 -6.76 -1.76
C PHE A 160 13.29 -7.30 -3.11
N ALA A 161 12.29 -6.64 -3.69
CA ALA A 161 11.65 -7.04 -4.95
C ALA A 161 11.27 -8.54 -5.00
N SER A 162 10.79 -9.08 -3.88
CA SER A 162 10.33 -10.47 -3.78
C SER A 162 9.00 -10.59 -3.03
N GLN A 163 8.33 -9.48 -2.72
CA GLN A 163 7.02 -9.44 -2.09
C GLN A 163 6.15 -8.38 -2.74
N ALA A 164 4.86 -8.68 -2.86
CA ALA A 164 3.84 -7.75 -3.32
C ALA A 164 2.48 -8.09 -2.68
N ASN A 165 1.53 -7.18 -2.85
CA ASN A 165 0.14 -7.34 -2.44
C ASN A 165 -0.83 -7.04 -3.59
N ASN A 166 -2.03 -7.62 -3.48
CA ASN A 166 -3.19 -7.32 -4.29
C ASN A 166 -4.37 -7.06 -3.35
N ASN A 167 -5.15 -6.00 -3.57
CA ASN A 167 -6.28 -5.65 -2.70
C ASN A 167 -7.63 -6.13 -3.26
N ASP A 168 -7.62 -6.80 -4.41
CA ASP A 168 -8.81 -7.29 -5.05
C ASP A 168 -9.40 -8.48 -4.30
N ALA A 169 -10.73 -8.56 -4.35
CA ALA A 169 -11.48 -9.68 -3.80
C ALA A 169 -11.10 -10.99 -4.50
N VAL A 170 -10.75 -12.01 -3.70
CA VAL A 170 -10.30 -13.31 -4.21
C VAL A 170 -11.48 -14.28 -4.36
N GLU A 171 -11.55 -14.95 -5.51
CA GLU A 171 -12.57 -15.97 -5.76
C GLU A 171 -12.23 -17.31 -5.08
N ALA A 172 -13.21 -18.20 -4.93
CA ALA A 172 -13.11 -19.52 -4.27
C ALA A 172 -12.61 -19.58 -2.80
N THR A 173 -12.33 -18.46 -2.15
CA THR A 173 -11.94 -18.45 -0.72
C THR A 173 -12.55 -17.30 0.08
N THR A 174 -12.78 -17.52 1.37
CA THR A 174 -13.12 -16.48 2.34
C THR A 174 -11.88 -15.85 3.00
N ALA A 175 -10.72 -16.49 2.85
CA ALA A 175 -9.45 -16.07 3.43
C ALA A 175 -8.68 -15.10 2.53
N TRP A 176 -9.31 -14.01 2.09
CA TRP A 176 -8.66 -13.03 1.21
C TRP A 176 -7.30 -12.56 1.72
N PRO A 177 -7.10 -12.21 3.01
CA PRO A 177 -5.79 -11.77 3.48
C PRO A 177 -4.66 -12.76 3.22
N LEU A 178 -4.96 -14.07 3.14
CA LEU A 178 -3.98 -15.12 2.85
C LEU A 178 -3.57 -15.18 1.37
N PHE A 179 -4.41 -14.69 0.45
CA PHE A 179 -4.17 -14.69 -1.00
C PHE A 179 -3.83 -13.31 -1.56
N GLN A 180 -4.01 -12.26 -0.75
CA GLN A 180 -3.75 -10.87 -1.09
C GLN A 180 -2.32 -10.44 -0.80
N SER A 181 -1.57 -11.20 0.00
CA SER A 181 -0.12 -11.11 0.13
C SER A 181 0.55 -12.30 -0.54
N PHE A 182 1.70 -12.07 -1.18
CA PHE A 182 2.45 -13.14 -1.81
C PHE A 182 3.94 -12.82 -1.93
N ARG A 183 4.74 -13.87 -2.00
CA ARG A 183 6.11 -13.77 -2.52
C ARG A 183 6.11 -14.02 -4.01
N TYR A 184 7.05 -13.34 -4.70
CA TYR A 184 7.34 -13.61 -6.09
C TYR A 184 8.85 -13.65 -6.34
N GLY A 185 9.25 -14.29 -7.44
CA GLY A 185 10.64 -14.34 -7.87
C GLY A 185 10.88 -15.38 -8.95
N LEU A 186 12.10 -15.39 -9.48
CA LEU A 186 12.59 -16.39 -10.43
C LEU A 186 13.12 -17.63 -9.67
N ASN A 187 14.08 -18.32 -10.27
CA ASN A 187 14.74 -19.52 -9.73
C ASN A 187 15.41 -19.42 -8.33
N LYS A 188 15.47 -18.22 -7.74
CA LYS A 188 16.01 -17.98 -6.39
C LYS A 188 14.96 -17.88 -5.29
N LEU A 189 13.67 -17.81 -5.64
CA LEU A 189 12.61 -17.88 -4.63
C LEU A 189 12.53 -19.30 -4.06
N GLN A 190 12.71 -19.43 -2.74
CA GLN A 190 12.67 -20.72 -2.05
C GLN A 190 12.11 -20.61 -0.64
N TYR A 191 11.67 -21.75 -0.10
CA TYR A 191 11.35 -21.91 1.31
C TYR A 191 11.99 -23.17 1.88
N ASN A 192 12.56 -23.04 3.08
CA ASN A 192 13.21 -24.15 3.80
C ASN A 192 12.49 -24.47 5.10
N PHE A 193 12.17 -25.75 5.31
CA PHE A 193 11.51 -26.24 6.51
C PHE A 193 12.24 -27.48 7.07
N PRO A 194 12.77 -27.44 8.30
CA PRO A 194 13.28 -28.63 8.96
C PRO A 194 12.12 -29.54 9.35
N VAL A 195 12.24 -30.82 9.06
CA VAL A 195 11.25 -31.84 9.40
C VAL A 195 11.96 -33.13 9.77
N ALA A 196 11.27 -34.04 10.48
CA ALA A 196 11.77 -35.40 10.62
C ALA A 196 11.74 -36.13 9.27
N ASN A 197 12.48 -37.22 9.15
CA ASN A 197 12.33 -38.11 8.01
C ASN A 197 10.96 -38.81 8.06
N GLY A 198 10.29 -38.92 6.92
CA GLY A 198 8.95 -39.49 6.83
C GLY A 198 8.14 -38.98 5.64
N ASP A 199 6.86 -39.36 5.62
CA ASP A 199 5.93 -38.98 4.56
C ASP A 199 5.14 -37.72 4.93
N TYR A 200 5.05 -36.81 3.97
CA TYR A 200 4.41 -35.51 4.14
C TYR A 200 3.48 -35.18 2.98
N VAL A 201 2.50 -34.31 3.25
CA VAL A 201 1.71 -33.60 2.26
C VAL A 201 2.12 -32.14 2.29
N VAL A 202 2.63 -31.65 1.17
CA VAL A 202 2.91 -30.22 0.96
C VAL A 202 1.76 -29.63 0.17
N GLU A 203 1.08 -28.64 0.76
CA GLU A 203 0.03 -27.86 0.10
C GLU A 203 0.55 -26.46 -0.21
N LEU A 204 0.44 -26.07 -1.47
CA LEU A 204 0.81 -24.74 -1.96
C LEU A 204 -0.45 -24.03 -2.42
N TYR A 205 -0.58 -22.77 -2.00
CA TYR A 205 -1.75 -21.94 -2.24
C TYR A 205 -1.37 -20.77 -3.13
N PHE A 206 -2.17 -20.54 -4.15
CA PHE A 206 -1.89 -19.60 -5.23
C PHE A 206 -3.14 -18.82 -5.62
N ALA A 207 -2.92 -17.69 -6.28
CA ALA A 207 -3.86 -17.03 -7.17
C ALA A 207 -3.03 -16.36 -8.28
N GLU A 208 -3.57 -16.09 -9.47
CA GLU A 208 -2.90 -15.19 -10.42
C GLU A 208 -3.16 -13.73 -9.97
N PRO A 209 -2.16 -13.01 -9.43
CA PRO A 209 -2.41 -11.74 -8.77
C PRO A 209 -2.31 -10.54 -9.71
N TRP A 210 -1.82 -10.70 -10.95
CA TRP A 210 -1.52 -9.59 -11.86
C TRP A 210 -2.24 -9.69 -13.18
N TYR A 211 -2.25 -10.87 -13.80
CA TYR A 211 -2.69 -11.00 -15.18
C TYR A 211 -4.15 -11.45 -15.32
N GLY A 212 -4.85 -10.81 -16.24
CA GLY A 212 -6.24 -11.14 -16.58
C GLY A 212 -7.31 -10.22 -15.97
N LEU A 213 -6.87 -9.20 -15.21
CA LEU A 213 -7.71 -8.10 -14.75
C LEU A 213 -8.48 -7.48 -15.93
N ALA A 214 -9.71 -7.01 -15.68
CA ALA A 214 -10.60 -6.43 -16.67
C ALA A 214 -10.99 -7.41 -17.83
N ASN A 215 -11.02 -8.72 -17.55
CA ASN A 215 -11.37 -9.81 -18.47
C ASN A 215 -10.40 -9.97 -19.66
N ILE A 216 -9.12 -9.66 -19.44
CA ILE A 216 -8.07 -9.92 -20.43
C ILE A 216 -7.72 -11.41 -20.41
N ASN A 217 -7.55 -12.04 -21.58
CA ASN A 217 -7.06 -13.42 -21.65
C ASN A 217 -5.53 -13.42 -21.51
N ALA A 218 -5.01 -13.87 -20.37
CA ALA A 218 -3.60 -13.90 -20.04
C ALA A 218 -2.98 -15.30 -20.00
N LYS A 219 -3.60 -16.27 -20.69
CA LYS A 219 -3.07 -17.63 -20.79
C LYS A 219 -1.61 -17.62 -21.25
N GLY A 220 -0.76 -18.35 -20.54
CA GLY A 220 0.67 -18.49 -20.85
C GLY A 220 1.54 -17.27 -20.51
N TRP A 221 1.00 -16.22 -19.88
CA TRP A 221 1.79 -15.05 -19.49
C TRP A 221 2.63 -15.29 -18.23
N ARG A 222 2.19 -16.24 -17.39
CA ARG A 222 2.94 -16.75 -16.25
C ARG A 222 3.02 -18.27 -16.34
N LEU A 223 4.24 -18.81 -16.39
CA LEU A 223 4.56 -20.22 -16.56
C LEU A 223 5.81 -20.55 -15.75
N PHE A 224 5.64 -21.25 -14.64
CA PHE A 224 6.74 -21.64 -13.77
C PHE A 224 6.63 -23.11 -13.31
N ASP A 225 7.78 -23.73 -13.09
CA ASP A 225 7.88 -25.06 -12.49
C ASP A 225 7.82 -24.97 -10.97
N ILE A 226 7.26 -26.00 -10.32
CA ILE A 226 7.27 -26.18 -8.87
C ILE A 226 8.17 -27.38 -8.56
N ALA A 227 9.13 -27.21 -7.66
CA ALA A 227 9.98 -28.29 -7.18
C ALA A 227 9.94 -28.42 -5.66
N ILE A 228 10.05 -29.66 -5.19
CA ILE A 228 10.16 -30.00 -3.77
C ILE A 228 11.36 -30.94 -3.61
N ASN A 229 12.32 -30.56 -2.76
CA ASN A 229 13.60 -31.26 -2.59
C ASN A 229 14.29 -31.53 -3.94
N ASP A 230 14.43 -30.48 -4.75
CA ASP A 230 15.03 -30.46 -6.09
C ASP A 230 14.31 -31.30 -7.17
N ALA A 231 13.27 -32.07 -6.81
CA ALA A 231 12.44 -32.80 -7.75
C ALA A 231 11.29 -31.90 -8.24
N VAL A 232 11.21 -31.69 -9.55
CA VAL A 232 10.10 -30.96 -10.18
C VAL A 232 8.82 -31.79 -10.07
N VAL A 233 7.87 -31.30 -9.27
CA VAL A 233 6.57 -31.94 -9.01
C VAL A 233 5.47 -31.46 -9.96
N GLU A 234 5.62 -30.25 -10.51
CA GLU A 234 4.72 -29.71 -11.53
C GLU A 234 5.47 -28.81 -12.50
N LYS A 235 5.13 -28.89 -13.80
CA LYS A 235 5.79 -28.12 -14.87
C LYS A 235 4.85 -27.14 -15.53
N ASN A 236 5.36 -25.96 -15.87
CA ASN A 236 4.63 -24.91 -16.60
C ASN A 236 3.28 -24.55 -15.95
N THR A 237 3.27 -24.36 -14.64
CA THR A 237 2.09 -23.93 -13.88
C THR A 237 1.54 -22.64 -14.48
N ASP A 238 0.29 -22.68 -14.94
CA ASP A 238 -0.44 -21.53 -15.51
C ASP A 238 -1.71 -21.30 -14.69
N LEU A 239 -1.58 -20.47 -13.65
CA LEU A 239 -2.66 -20.18 -12.70
C LEU A 239 -3.86 -19.50 -13.39
N PHE A 240 -3.60 -18.62 -14.37
CA PHE A 240 -4.66 -17.97 -15.12
C PHE A 240 -5.44 -18.96 -15.98
N ASN A 241 -4.76 -19.87 -16.69
CA ASN A 241 -5.44 -20.89 -17.47
C ASN A 241 -6.19 -21.91 -16.59
N GLU A 242 -5.72 -22.15 -15.37
CA GLU A 242 -6.37 -23.04 -14.41
C GLU A 242 -7.63 -22.44 -13.80
N ALA A 243 -7.58 -21.17 -13.36
CA ALA A 243 -8.63 -20.57 -12.54
C ALA A 243 -8.99 -19.11 -12.87
N GLY A 244 -8.23 -18.45 -13.74
CA GLY A 244 -8.41 -17.04 -14.08
C GLY A 244 -7.72 -16.08 -13.11
N TYR A 245 -8.04 -14.79 -13.25
CA TYR A 245 -7.49 -13.73 -12.41
C TYR A 245 -8.04 -13.81 -10.97
N ASN A 246 -7.13 -13.68 -9.99
CA ASN A 246 -7.44 -13.57 -8.57
C ASN A 246 -8.41 -14.64 -8.03
N HIS A 247 -8.24 -15.89 -8.47
CA HIS A 247 -9.00 -17.04 -8.02
C HIS A 247 -8.09 -17.98 -7.21
N ALA A 248 -8.54 -18.38 -6.02
CA ALA A 248 -7.74 -19.20 -5.12
C ALA A 248 -7.57 -20.63 -5.63
N VAL A 249 -6.33 -21.10 -5.72
CA VAL A 249 -5.94 -22.43 -6.19
C VAL A 249 -5.11 -23.11 -5.10
N LYS A 250 -5.42 -24.39 -4.81
CA LYS A 250 -4.60 -25.26 -3.95
C LYS A 250 -4.01 -26.40 -4.77
N LYS A 251 -2.70 -26.62 -4.64
CA LYS A 251 -1.99 -27.78 -5.17
C LYS A 251 -1.39 -28.59 -4.03
N SER A 252 -1.59 -29.91 -4.04
CA SER A 252 -1.18 -30.81 -2.95
C SER A 252 -0.27 -31.91 -3.47
N PHE A 253 0.91 -32.05 -2.85
CA PHE A 253 1.94 -33.00 -3.26
C PHE A 253 2.29 -33.93 -2.10
N LYS A 254 2.19 -35.25 -2.32
CA LYS A 254 2.69 -36.26 -1.39
C LYS A 254 4.17 -36.50 -1.65
N ILE A 255 4.98 -36.43 -0.60
CA ILE A 255 6.44 -36.59 -0.70
C ILE A 255 6.97 -37.49 0.41
N HIS A 256 8.15 -38.06 0.17
CA HIS A 256 8.94 -38.76 1.18
C HIS A 256 10.23 -37.98 1.47
N VAL A 257 10.53 -37.74 2.75
CA VAL A 257 11.72 -36.98 3.18
C VAL A 257 12.71 -37.91 3.86
N SER A 258 13.96 -37.92 3.38
CA SER A 258 15.09 -38.67 3.94
C SER A 258 16.25 -37.77 4.41
N THR A 259 16.16 -36.46 4.16
CA THR A 259 17.23 -35.47 4.37
C THR A 259 17.00 -34.58 5.59
N GLY A 260 15.92 -34.79 6.34
CA GLY A 260 15.54 -33.97 7.50
C GLY A 260 15.04 -32.56 7.15
N LYS A 261 14.71 -32.29 5.88
CA LYS A 261 14.20 -30.99 5.44
C LYS A 261 13.29 -31.11 4.21
N ILE A 262 12.42 -30.10 4.07
CA ILE A 262 11.65 -29.82 2.86
C ILE A 262 12.14 -28.48 2.33
N ASN A 263 12.69 -28.48 1.12
CA ASN A 263 12.95 -27.27 0.33
C ASN A 263 11.87 -27.17 -0.75
N ILE A 264 11.19 -26.04 -0.85
CA ILE A 264 10.24 -25.73 -1.91
C ILE A 264 10.88 -24.64 -2.76
N SER A 265 10.93 -24.84 -4.08
CA SER A 265 11.58 -23.92 -5.01
C SER A 265 10.86 -23.85 -6.35
N PHE A 266 11.20 -22.82 -7.14
CA PHE A 266 10.58 -22.54 -8.43
C PHE A 266 11.64 -22.43 -9.53
N PRO A 267 12.27 -23.54 -9.95
CA PRO A 267 13.59 -23.53 -10.59
C PRO A 267 13.61 -23.05 -12.05
N ASN A 268 12.49 -23.13 -12.76
CA ASN A 268 12.39 -22.69 -14.15
C ASN A 268 11.13 -21.86 -14.38
N GLU A 269 11.31 -20.67 -14.93
CA GLU A 269 10.26 -19.84 -15.47
C GLU A 269 10.38 -19.71 -16.99
N LYS A 270 9.27 -19.93 -17.71
CA LYS A 270 9.20 -19.70 -19.16
C LYS A 270 8.61 -18.34 -19.50
N ALA A 271 7.79 -17.80 -18.60
CA ALA A 271 7.16 -16.50 -18.72
C ALA A 271 6.74 -16.04 -17.32
N GLY A 272 7.00 -14.77 -16.97
CA GLY A 272 6.68 -14.21 -15.65
C GLY A 272 7.41 -14.88 -14.48
N GLU A 273 7.38 -14.22 -13.33
CA GLU A 273 7.93 -14.72 -12.07
C GLU A 273 7.03 -15.83 -11.47
N ALA A 274 7.59 -16.74 -10.68
CA ALA A 274 6.78 -17.58 -9.81
C ALA A 274 6.11 -16.72 -8.72
N VAL A 275 4.93 -17.13 -8.28
CA VAL A 275 4.20 -16.51 -7.15
C VAL A 275 3.78 -17.60 -6.17
N VAL A 276 3.71 -17.27 -4.87
CA VAL A 276 3.16 -18.16 -3.84
C VAL A 276 2.55 -17.34 -2.71
N MET A 277 1.32 -17.69 -2.32
CA MET A 277 0.50 -16.94 -1.36
C MET A 277 0.53 -17.60 0.01
N ALA A 278 0.50 -18.94 0.06
CA ALA A 278 0.65 -19.66 1.31
C ALA A 278 1.23 -21.07 1.12
N ILE A 279 1.80 -21.60 2.20
CA ILE A 279 2.36 -22.95 2.26
C ILE A 279 1.82 -23.65 3.51
N ALA A 280 1.35 -24.88 3.37
CA ALA A 280 1.12 -25.77 4.50
C ALA A 280 1.87 -27.09 4.33
N ILE A 281 2.41 -27.61 5.43
CA ILE A 281 3.08 -28.92 5.45
C ILE A 281 2.41 -29.75 6.53
N ALA A 282 1.96 -30.94 6.15
CA ALA A 282 1.20 -31.82 7.01
C ALA A 282 1.73 -33.26 6.93
N ALA A 283 1.39 -34.06 7.94
CA ALA A 283 1.65 -35.49 7.97
C ALA A 283 0.47 -36.21 8.60
N GLU A 284 0.31 -37.51 8.32
CA GLU A 284 -0.68 -38.34 9.04
C GLU A 284 -0.29 -38.54 10.51
N ASN A 285 1.00 -38.43 10.84
CA ASN A 285 1.50 -38.53 12.21
C ASN A 285 1.02 -37.34 13.07
N LYS A 286 0.02 -37.60 13.90
CA LYS A 286 -0.58 -36.64 14.85
C LYS A 286 0.32 -36.23 16.01
N GLN A 287 1.47 -36.88 16.21
CA GLN A 287 2.40 -36.58 17.30
C GLN A 287 3.48 -35.56 16.91
N LEU A 288 3.58 -35.18 15.64
CA LEU A 288 4.54 -34.15 15.22
C LEU A 288 4.12 -32.78 15.77
N GLU A 289 5.07 -32.05 16.36
CA GLU A 289 4.81 -30.73 16.94
C GLU A 289 4.47 -29.71 15.85
N THR A 290 3.36 -29.00 16.03
CA THR A 290 3.01 -27.85 15.19
C THR A 290 3.85 -26.64 15.56
N VAL A 291 4.38 -25.95 14.56
CA VAL A 291 5.05 -24.67 14.74
C VAL A 291 3.99 -23.59 14.93
N THR A 292 4.08 -22.88 16.05
CA THR A 292 3.07 -21.88 16.48
C THR A 292 3.60 -20.44 16.51
N SER A 293 4.87 -20.24 16.17
CA SER A 293 5.49 -18.91 16.17
C SER A 293 6.67 -18.82 15.21
N VAL A 294 6.96 -17.59 14.79
CA VAL A 294 8.14 -17.20 14.00
C VAL A 294 9.01 -16.27 14.83
N GLN A 295 10.27 -16.15 14.44
CA GLN A 295 11.24 -15.24 15.07
C GLN A 295 11.67 -14.18 14.06
N GLY A 296 11.23 -12.94 14.29
CA GLY A 296 11.55 -11.78 13.47
C GLY A 296 12.78 -11.00 13.92
N ILE A 297 12.80 -9.73 13.54
CA ILE A 297 13.73 -8.70 14.00
C ILE A 297 13.45 -8.35 15.46
N ILE A 298 12.19 -8.12 15.84
CA ILE A 298 11.79 -7.80 17.20
C ILE A 298 11.75 -9.09 18.04
N LYS A 299 12.58 -9.17 19.09
CA LYS A 299 12.58 -10.26 20.07
C LYS A 299 12.27 -9.77 21.47
N ASN A 300 11.81 -10.68 22.32
CA ASN A 300 11.66 -10.45 23.76
C ASN A 300 10.81 -9.21 24.10
N LEU A 301 9.76 -8.94 23.30
CA LEU A 301 8.89 -7.80 23.52
C LEU A 301 8.24 -7.87 24.91
N SER A 302 8.39 -6.80 25.67
CA SER A 302 7.70 -6.56 26.94
C SER A 302 7.11 -5.14 26.92
N SER A 303 5.90 -5.01 27.44
CA SER A 303 5.21 -3.73 27.52
C SER A 303 4.31 -3.67 28.76
N ASN A 304 4.03 -2.45 29.22
CA ASN A 304 3.06 -2.20 30.28
C ASN A 304 1.60 -2.12 29.78
N VAL A 305 1.38 -2.26 28.48
CA VAL A 305 0.07 -2.47 27.88
C VAL A 305 0.09 -3.76 27.05
N PRO A 306 -1.04 -4.46 26.86
CA PRO A 306 -1.11 -5.57 25.93
C PRO A 306 -0.58 -5.16 24.54
N ALA A 307 0.43 -5.89 24.07
CA ALA A 307 1.11 -5.60 22.82
C ALA A 307 1.62 -6.89 22.17
N SER A 308 1.67 -6.90 20.85
CA SER A 308 2.18 -8.03 20.07
C SER A 308 2.99 -7.54 18.87
N VAL A 309 3.95 -8.34 18.43
CA VAL A 309 4.67 -8.09 17.19
C VAL A 309 3.79 -8.50 16.02
N GLN A 310 3.66 -7.58 15.08
CA GLN A 310 3.04 -7.77 13.79
C GLN A 310 4.11 -7.67 12.70
N TYR A 311 3.85 -8.28 11.56
CA TYR A 311 4.77 -8.35 10.43
C TYR A 311 4.14 -7.70 9.21
N TRP A 312 4.95 -7.42 8.20
CA TRP A 312 4.48 -6.96 6.88
C TRP A 312 3.57 -5.74 6.93
N MET A 313 3.96 -4.73 7.71
CA MET A 313 3.19 -3.48 7.88
C MET A 313 2.73 -2.91 6.54
N ASN A 314 1.44 -2.61 6.42
CA ASN A 314 0.85 -2.05 5.21
C ASN A 314 -0.28 -1.07 5.52
N THR A 315 -0.78 -0.36 4.51
CA THR A 315 -2.02 0.41 4.67
C THR A 315 -3.21 -0.53 4.88
N GLY A 316 -4.25 -0.03 5.54
CA GLY A 316 -5.39 -0.84 5.99
C GLY A 316 -5.17 -1.60 7.31
N ASP A 317 -3.93 -1.85 7.74
CA ASP A 317 -3.66 -2.51 9.02
C ASP A 317 -4.12 -1.65 10.20
N MET A 318 -4.81 -2.28 11.16
CA MET A 318 -5.31 -1.62 12.37
C MET A 318 -4.20 -1.45 13.40
N PHE A 319 -3.81 -0.22 13.75
CA PHE A 319 -2.62 -0.01 14.59
C PHE A 319 -2.85 -0.14 16.10
N PHE A 320 -4.11 -0.10 16.55
CA PHE A 320 -4.48 -0.58 17.88
C PHE A 320 -5.42 -1.76 17.76
N SER A 321 -5.18 -2.81 18.55
CA SER A 321 -5.95 -4.06 18.48
C SER A 321 -7.41 -3.92 18.95
N ASN A 322 -7.72 -2.85 19.68
CA ASN A 322 -9.05 -2.57 20.24
C ASN A 322 -9.69 -1.29 19.68
N GLN A 323 -9.16 -0.70 18.60
CA GLN A 323 -9.73 0.48 17.95
C GLN A 323 -9.82 0.29 16.43
N PRO A 324 -10.81 0.88 15.76
CA PRO A 324 -10.98 0.77 14.31
C PRO A 324 -10.09 1.76 13.53
N TYR A 325 -8.88 2.05 14.04
CA TYR A 325 -7.96 2.98 13.39
C TYR A 325 -6.90 2.23 12.62
N SER A 326 -6.67 2.62 11.37
CA SER A 326 -5.74 1.94 10.48
C SER A 326 -4.78 2.92 9.78
N PHE A 327 -3.69 2.41 9.20
CA PHE A 327 -2.79 3.24 8.39
C PHE A 327 -3.42 3.54 7.03
N SER A 328 -3.40 4.80 6.60
CA SER A 328 -3.82 5.21 5.25
C SER A 328 -2.64 5.60 4.35
N GLU A 329 -1.49 5.91 4.95
CA GLU A 329 -0.25 6.20 4.24
C GLU A 329 0.95 5.86 5.13
N LEU A 330 1.95 5.21 4.54
CA LEU A 330 3.21 4.87 5.19
C LEU A 330 4.39 5.50 4.43
N PRO A 331 5.45 5.96 5.13
CA PRO A 331 6.74 6.17 4.51
C PRO A 331 7.23 4.90 3.81
N PRO A 332 7.94 5.00 2.66
CA PRO A 332 8.41 3.83 1.92
C PRO A 332 9.17 2.80 2.77
N ALA A 333 9.98 3.25 3.73
CA ALA A 333 10.77 2.38 4.60
C ALA A 333 9.94 1.54 5.60
N LEU A 334 8.66 1.86 5.78
CA LEU A 334 7.78 1.16 6.71
C LEU A 334 6.90 0.11 6.04
N TYR A 335 6.76 0.10 4.72
CA TYR A 335 6.09 -1.02 4.04
C TYR A 335 6.86 -2.31 4.26
N GLY A 336 6.17 -3.35 4.71
CA GLY A 336 6.76 -4.65 5.00
C GLY A 336 7.49 -4.74 6.35
N ALA A 337 7.54 -3.65 7.14
CA ALA A 337 8.24 -3.63 8.41
C ALA A 337 7.57 -4.52 9.47
N GLU A 338 8.34 -4.92 10.47
CA GLU A 338 7.77 -5.41 11.72
C GLU A 338 7.29 -4.22 12.55
N TRP A 339 6.24 -4.40 13.34
CA TRP A 339 5.71 -3.31 14.15
C TRP A 339 5.01 -3.84 15.39
N ILE A 340 4.82 -2.97 16.36
CA ILE A 340 4.18 -3.31 17.64
C ILE A 340 2.75 -2.82 17.60
N GLN A 341 1.80 -3.75 17.55
CA GLN A 341 0.39 -3.46 17.74
C GLN A 341 0.06 -3.55 19.22
N SER A 342 -0.40 -2.44 19.80
CA SER A 342 -0.80 -2.34 21.21
C SER A 342 -2.30 -2.12 21.35
N THR A 343 -2.82 -2.24 22.57
CA THR A 343 -4.15 -1.71 22.90
C THR A 343 -4.07 -0.22 23.17
N PHE A 344 -5.06 0.53 22.70
CA PHE A 344 -5.30 1.90 23.13
C PHE A 344 -5.92 1.93 24.53
N ASP A 345 -5.31 2.68 25.44
CA ASP A 345 -5.81 2.92 26.80
C ASP A 345 -5.72 4.41 27.16
N SER A 346 -6.88 5.08 27.27
CA SER A 346 -6.95 6.50 27.60
C SER A 346 -6.55 6.83 29.04
N THR A 347 -6.47 5.84 29.93
CA THR A 347 -6.05 6.02 31.32
C THR A 347 -4.54 5.91 31.49
N GLN A 348 -3.86 5.31 30.50
CA GLN A 348 -2.42 5.11 30.52
C GLN A 348 -1.68 6.42 30.22
N SER A 349 -1.01 6.97 31.24
CA SER A 349 -0.22 8.21 31.11
C SER A 349 1.18 8.00 30.53
N LEU A 350 1.64 6.76 30.47
CA LEU A 350 2.97 6.39 30.00
C LEU A 350 2.99 5.01 29.38
N TYR A 351 3.35 4.91 28.12
CA TYR A 351 3.56 3.65 27.41
C TYR A 351 5.04 3.29 27.42
N LYS A 352 5.36 2.05 27.76
CA LYS A 352 6.72 1.53 27.85
C LYS A 352 6.83 0.27 26.99
N TYR A 353 7.85 0.23 26.16
CA TYR A 353 8.19 -0.91 25.34
C TYR A 353 9.66 -1.24 25.53
N ASN A 354 9.95 -2.51 25.76
CA ASN A 354 11.30 -3.07 25.78
C ASN A 354 11.37 -4.26 24.84
N PHE A 355 12.39 -4.31 23.99
CA PHE A 355 12.63 -5.44 23.09
C PHE A 355 14.10 -5.46 22.66
N THR A 356 14.54 -6.57 22.07
CA THR A 356 15.88 -6.71 21.47
C THR A 356 15.75 -6.84 19.96
N VAL A 357 16.69 -6.28 19.19
CA VAL A 357 16.72 -6.48 17.73
C VAL A 357 17.64 -7.64 17.33
N SER A 358 17.19 -8.50 16.41
CA SER A 358 17.91 -9.72 15.99
C SER A 358 19.17 -9.47 15.14
N GLN A 359 19.26 -8.26 14.59
CA GLN A 359 20.23 -7.81 13.60
C GLN A 359 20.34 -6.29 13.61
N LYS A 360 21.21 -5.72 12.76
CA LYS A 360 21.26 -4.27 12.54
C LYS A 360 19.89 -3.83 12.02
N ALA A 361 19.25 -2.90 12.71
CA ALA A 361 17.86 -2.50 12.42
C ALA A 361 17.68 -0.99 12.58
N ASP A 362 16.74 -0.42 11.83
CA ASP A 362 16.22 0.92 12.07
C ASP A 362 14.90 0.80 12.85
N VAL A 363 14.86 1.39 14.03
CA VAL A 363 13.66 1.50 14.87
C VAL A 363 13.01 2.85 14.59
N TYR A 364 11.73 2.82 14.28
CA TYR A 364 10.91 3.98 13.97
C TYR A 364 9.86 4.21 15.05
N VAL A 365 9.62 5.48 15.36
CA VAL A 365 8.51 5.90 16.21
C VAL A 365 7.72 6.99 15.49
N ALA A 366 6.42 6.78 15.32
CA ALA A 366 5.50 7.75 14.69
C ALA A 366 4.54 8.33 15.73
N CYS A 367 4.59 9.66 15.93
CA CYS A 367 3.82 10.38 16.95
C CYS A 367 3.21 11.67 16.38
N GLU A 368 2.13 12.18 16.97
CA GLU A 368 1.59 13.51 16.62
C GLU A 368 2.52 14.66 17.06
N ASP A 369 3.19 14.50 18.22
CA ASP A 369 4.10 15.48 18.78
C ASP A 369 5.40 14.80 19.25
N THR A 370 6.55 15.33 18.82
CA THR A 370 7.89 14.98 19.34
C THR A 370 7.97 14.88 20.86
N SER A 371 7.26 15.75 21.57
CA SER A 371 7.30 15.84 23.03
C SER A 371 6.74 14.60 23.71
N ALA A 372 6.04 13.75 22.95
CA ALA A 372 5.55 12.44 23.35
C ALA A 372 6.69 11.46 23.67
N ILE A 373 7.82 11.53 22.95
CA ILE A 373 8.94 10.61 23.14
C ILE A 373 9.74 11.05 24.37
N ILE A 374 9.73 10.22 25.41
CA ILE A 374 10.55 10.44 26.59
C ILE A 374 11.95 9.92 26.29
N ASN A 375 12.93 10.81 26.38
CA ASN A 375 14.33 10.56 26.04
C ASN A 375 14.52 10.25 24.54
N THR A 376 14.66 11.30 23.75
CA THR A 376 14.89 11.22 22.29
C THR A 376 16.34 10.84 21.92
N SER A 377 17.18 10.43 22.89
CA SER A 377 18.57 10.12 22.61
C SER A 377 18.70 9.01 21.56
N GLY A 378 19.31 9.35 20.42
CA GLY A 378 19.46 8.46 19.26
C GLY A 378 18.32 8.48 18.24
N PHE A 379 17.17 9.10 18.54
CA PHE A 379 16.07 9.27 17.58
C PHE A 379 16.20 10.59 16.82
N GLY A 380 16.48 10.49 15.52
CA GLY A 380 16.51 11.63 14.59
C GLY A 380 15.21 11.74 13.79
N ALA A 381 14.79 12.97 13.46
CA ALA A 381 13.66 13.19 12.56
C ALA A 381 13.97 12.67 11.15
N THR A 382 13.02 11.97 10.54
CA THR A 382 13.15 11.49 9.15
C THR A 382 12.67 12.50 8.11
N ASN A 383 12.02 13.58 8.55
CA ASN A 383 11.23 14.50 7.71
C ASN A 383 10.13 13.81 6.89
N SER A 384 9.74 12.59 7.27
CA SER A 384 8.62 11.85 6.73
C SER A 384 7.49 11.75 7.75
N CYS A 385 6.32 11.37 7.28
CA CYS A 385 5.13 11.21 8.09
C CYS A 385 4.37 9.95 7.72
N MET A 386 3.65 9.43 8.69
CA MET A 386 2.62 8.43 8.51
C MET A 386 1.24 9.11 8.61
N GLN A 387 0.25 8.58 7.89
CA GLN A 387 -1.13 9.03 8.02
C GLN A 387 -2.04 7.91 8.50
N THR A 388 -3.01 8.26 9.33
CA THR A 388 -4.04 7.35 9.83
C THR A 388 -5.36 7.59 9.10
N GLY A 389 -6.10 6.51 8.80
CA GLY A 389 -7.47 6.55 8.29
C GLY A 389 -8.52 6.30 9.39
N GLY A 390 -9.80 6.58 9.10
CA GLY A 390 -10.93 6.39 10.01
C GLY A 390 -11.43 7.70 10.66
N PHE A 391 -11.98 7.62 11.87
CA PHE A 391 -12.70 8.73 12.54
C PHE A 391 -11.85 9.98 12.82
N SER A 392 -10.52 9.89 12.81
CA SER A 392 -9.65 11.06 12.80
C SER A 392 -8.41 10.81 11.94
N GLN A 393 -8.35 11.46 10.78
CA GLN A 393 -7.12 11.48 9.99
C GLN A 393 -6.08 12.30 10.74
N LYS A 394 -4.97 11.66 11.08
CA LYS A 394 -3.86 12.28 11.80
C LYS A 394 -2.58 12.07 11.02
N LYS A 395 -1.75 13.11 11.03
CA LYS A 395 -0.41 13.07 10.47
C LYS A 395 0.57 12.88 11.61
N LEU A 396 1.32 11.78 11.56
CA LEU A 396 2.28 11.39 12.60
C LEU A 396 3.69 11.62 12.06
N ALA A 397 4.47 12.47 12.72
CA ALA A 397 5.87 12.66 12.38
C ALA A 397 6.68 11.42 12.76
N VAL A 398 7.59 11.01 11.88
CA VAL A 398 8.36 9.76 12.04
C VAL A 398 9.81 10.06 12.44
N TYR A 399 10.23 9.41 13.51
CA TYR A 399 11.59 9.46 14.07
C TYR A 399 12.25 8.11 13.90
N LYS A 400 13.57 8.10 13.76
CA LYS A 400 14.35 6.88 13.53
C LYS A 400 15.58 6.82 14.44
N LYS A 401 15.83 5.65 15.02
CA LYS A 401 17.07 5.28 15.70
C LYS A 401 17.66 4.05 15.02
N ARG A 402 18.93 4.12 14.64
CA ARG A 402 19.69 2.96 14.16
C ARG A 402 20.17 2.16 15.36
N CYS A 403 19.91 0.86 15.38
CA CYS A 403 20.31 -0.07 16.42
C CYS A 403 21.24 -1.15 15.87
N ASN A 404 22.22 -1.55 16.67
CA ASN A 404 23.09 -2.67 16.36
C ASN A 404 22.39 -3.99 16.66
N LYS A 405 22.89 -5.08 16.07
CA LYS A 405 22.43 -6.43 16.39
C LYS A 405 22.53 -6.70 17.89
N ASP A 406 21.50 -7.34 18.43
CA ASP A 406 21.33 -7.72 19.84
C ASP A 406 21.25 -6.51 20.80
N GLU A 407 21.09 -5.27 20.29
CA GLU A 407 20.84 -4.08 21.12
C GLU A 407 19.45 -4.14 21.75
N GLU A 408 19.38 -3.85 23.05
CA GLU A 408 18.12 -3.61 23.75
C GLU A 408 17.58 -2.21 23.44
N VAL A 409 16.30 -2.15 23.12
CA VAL A 409 15.60 -0.94 22.73
C VAL A 409 14.51 -0.65 23.75
N PHE A 410 14.66 0.49 24.41
CA PHE A 410 13.69 1.00 25.38
C PHE A 410 13.02 2.25 24.82
N VAL A 411 11.70 2.20 24.68
CA VAL A 411 10.87 3.31 24.20
C VAL A 411 9.85 3.68 25.25
N GLN A 412 9.82 4.97 25.61
CA GLN A 412 8.85 5.54 26.54
C GLN A 412 8.07 6.66 25.87
N LEU A 413 6.73 6.60 25.96
CA LEU A 413 5.86 7.50 25.24
C LEU A 413 4.77 8.05 26.18
N LYS A 414 4.59 9.37 26.23
CA LYS A 414 3.54 10.04 27.03
C LYS A 414 2.13 9.85 26.46
N GLN A 415 2.05 9.34 25.25
CA GLN A 415 0.80 9.07 24.54
C GLN A 415 0.99 7.84 23.63
N PRO A 416 -0.10 7.24 23.13
CA PRO A 416 -0.01 6.19 22.14
C PRO A 416 0.72 6.66 20.87
N CYS A 417 1.77 5.94 20.48
CA CYS A 417 2.52 6.16 19.25
C CYS A 417 2.75 4.81 18.56
N ILE A 418 3.08 4.81 17.27
CA ILE A 418 3.37 3.58 16.52
C ILE A 418 4.87 3.32 16.55
N ILE A 419 5.26 2.07 16.85
CA ILE A 419 6.65 1.60 16.79
C ILE A 419 6.76 0.60 15.66
N ALA A 420 7.68 0.84 14.74
CA ALA A 420 8.02 -0.08 13.65
C ALA A 420 9.52 -0.35 13.65
N VAL A 421 9.93 -1.50 13.16
CA VAL A 421 11.32 -1.94 13.08
C VAL A 421 11.53 -2.59 11.72
N ASN A 422 12.54 -2.13 11.00
CA ASN A 422 12.92 -2.71 9.72
C ASN A 422 14.42 -3.00 9.70
N GLU A 423 14.84 -3.90 8.82
CA GLU A 423 16.25 -4.16 8.59
C GLU A 423 16.95 -2.86 8.19
N ALA A 424 18.08 -2.58 8.84
CA ALA A 424 18.84 -1.39 8.54
C ALA A 424 19.64 -1.61 7.26
N VAL A 425 19.16 -0.99 6.18
CA VAL A 425 19.87 -0.94 4.90
C VAL A 425 20.73 0.31 4.82
N ASP A 426 21.88 0.16 4.15
CA ASP A 426 22.77 1.26 3.80
C ASP A 426 22.61 1.66 2.31
N ILE A 427 21.55 1.16 1.64
CA ILE A 427 21.15 1.57 0.30
C ILE A 427 20.68 3.03 0.39
N ALA A 428 21.19 3.89 -0.50
CA ALA A 428 20.69 5.25 -0.64
C ALA A 428 19.18 5.22 -0.91
N ALA A 429 18.43 6.15 -0.30
CA ALA A 429 16.99 6.26 -0.56
C ALA A 429 16.75 6.29 -2.08
N SER A 430 15.76 5.53 -2.55
CA SER A 430 15.34 5.59 -3.94
C SER A 430 14.93 7.02 -4.26
N TYR A 431 15.74 7.72 -5.05
CA TYR A 431 15.35 9.01 -5.60
C TYR A 431 14.17 8.78 -6.55
N ASP A 432 13.17 9.64 -6.51
CA ASP A 432 12.07 9.59 -7.48
C ASP A 432 12.66 9.79 -8.88
N LEU A 433 12.69 8.71 -9.68
CA LEU A 433 13.21 8.71 -11.04
C LEU A 433 12.20 9.30 -12.04
N ARG A 434 11.00 9.69 -11.59
CA ARG A 434 10.07 10.42 -12.46
C ARG A 434 10.76 11.66 -12.99
N SER A 435 10.65 11.83 -14.31
CA SER A 435 11.17 13.00 -14.99
C SER A 435 10.34 14.21 -14.58
N SER A 436 11.01 15.24 -14.05
CA SER A 436 10.36 16.51 -13.76
C SER A 436 9.85 17.19 -15.03
N VAL A 437 8.59 17.62 -15.04
CA VAL A 437 8.00 18.45 -16.10
C VAL A 437 7.83 19.87 -15.58
N SER A 438 8.42 20.85 -16.27
CA SER A 438 8.33 22.26 -15.88
C SER A 438 7.24 23.00 -16.67
N TYR A 439 6.40 23.73 -15.94
CA TYR A 439 5.31 24.55 -16.48
C TYR A 439 5.59 26.02 -16.17
N ASN A 440 5.92 26.77 -17.21
CA ASN A 440 6.20 28.21 -17.12
C ASN A 440 4.91 29.04 -17.23
N LEU A 441 4.98 30.34 -16.94
CA LEU A 441 3.83 31.25 -17.00
C LEU A 441 3.15 31.39 -18.37
N ASN A 442 3.81 31.02 -19.47
CA ASN A 442 3.17 30.99 -20.79
C ASN A 442 2.00 29.98 -20.85
N ASN A 443 2.05 28.96 -19.98
CA ASN A 443 1.03 27.93 -19.85
C ASN A 443 0.08 28.19 -18.68
N ALA A 444 0.20 29.35 -18.02
CA ALA A 444 -0.57 29.69 -16.84
C ALA A 444 -1.78 30.57 -17.17
N LEU A 445 -2.91 30.26 -16.55
CA LEU A 445 -4.07 31.15 -16.48
C LEU A 445 -3.94 32.00 -15.21
N ILE A 446 -3.92 33.32 -15.38
CA ILE A 446 -3.89 34.27 -14.25
C ILE A 446 -5.23 34.99 -14.22
N THR A 447 -5.87 35.03 -13.06
CA THR A 447 -7.15 35.74 -12.85
C THR A 447 -7.06 36.68 -11.66
N GLY A 448 -7.83 37.77 -11.69
CA GLY A 448 -7.74 38.87 -10.75
C GLY A 448 -7.35 40.17 -11.44
N ALA A 449 -7.32 41.27 -10.68
CA ALA A 449 -6.97 42.60 -11.19
C ALA A 449 -5.66 43.14 -10.59
N GLY A 450 -5.13 42.47 -9.56
CA GLY A 450 -4.00 42.94 -8.77
C GLY A 450 -2.68 42.30 -9.14
N PHE A 451 -2.32 42.18 -10.41
CA PHE A 451 -1.03 41.58 -10.78
C PHE A 451 -0.30 42.34 -11.89
N THR A 452 1.02 42.23 -11.88
CA THR A 452 1.89 42.72 -12.96
C THR A 452 2.64 41.55 -13.57
N LYS A 453 2.60 41.44 -14.90
CA LYS A 453 3.47 40.53 -15.65
C LYS A 453 4.75 41.28 -16.00
N ASP A 454 5.90 40.76 -15.58
CA ASP A 454 7.18 41.42 -15.82
C ASP A 454 8.30 40.40 -16.05
N SER A 455 9.34 40.83 -16.76
CA SER A 455 10.58 40.09 -16.89
C SER A 455 11.53 40.52 -15.77
N MET A 456 11.47 39.83 -14.64
CA MET A 456 12.33 40.10 -13.50
C MET A 456 13.58 39.22 -13.56
N TYR A 457 14.75 39.85 -13.72
CA TYR A 457 16.07 39.17 -13.72
C TYR A 457 16.13 38.02 -14.74
N ASN A 458 15.75 38.30 -15.99
CA ASN A 458 15.67 37.35 -17.11
C ASN A 458 14.70 36.18 -16.91
N LYS A 459 13.75 36.30 -15.96
CA LYS A 459 12.64 35.35 -15.81
C LYS A 459 11.31 36.04 -15.92
N TYR A 460 10.44 35.47 -16.75
CA TYR A 460 9.06 35.88 -16.82
C TYR A 460 8.34 35.51 -15.52
N ALA A 461 7.73 36.49 -14.88
CA ALA A 461 7.10 36.37 -13.57
C ALA A 461 5.76 37.11 -13.53
N VAL A 462 4.88 36.65 -12.64
CA VAL A 462 3.71 37.41 -12.21
C VAL A 462 3.94 37.84 -10.78
N ARG A 463 3.86 39.16 -10.55
CA ARG A 463 3.92 39.77 -9.22
C ARG A 463 2.50 40.10 -8.77
N PHE A 464 2.14 39.64 -7.58
CA PHE A 464 0.88 39.99 -6.95
C PHE A 464 1.01 41.33 -6.21
N ASN A 465 0.10 42.26 -6.50
CA ASN A 465 0.02 43.60 -5.94
C ASN A 465 -1.06 43.70 -4.86
N ASN A 466 -2.05 42.81 -4.88
CA ASN A 466 -3.05 42.69 -3.83
C ASN A 466 -2.63 41.67 -2.78
N GLN A 467 -3.21 41.81 -1.58
CA GLN A 467 -2.98 40.85 -0.50
C GLN A 467 -3.63 39.49 -0.79
N SER A 468 -4.83 39.50 -1.36
CA SER A 468 -5.65 38.30 -1.56
C SER A 468 -6.53 38.39 -2.80
N GLY A 469 -7.05 37.24 -3.23
CA GLY A 469 -8.09 37.11 -4.25
C GLY A 469 -7.61 36.93 -5.69
N ASP A 470 -6.32 37.16 -5.97
CA ASP A 470 -5.72 36.87 -7.28
C ASP A 470 -5.31 35.39 -7.37
N THR A 471 -5.32 34.82 -8.58
CA THR A 471 -4.88 33.43 -8.79
C THR A 471 -3.93 33.28 -9.96
N VAL A 472 -3.06 32.27 -9.86
CA VAL A 472 -2.31 31.71 -10.99
C VAL A 472 -2.55 30.21 -11.05
N ALA A 473 -2.87 29.69 -12.23
CA ALA A 473 -3.23 28.31 -12.44
C ALA A 473 -2.47 27.69 -13.60
N TRP A 474 -1.90 26.50 -13.40
CA TRP A 474 -1.25 25.73 -14.47
C TRP A 474 -2.04 24.45 -14.77
N LYS A 475 -2.26 24.19 -16.06
CA LYS A 475 -2.75 22.90 -16.53
C LYS A 475 -1.61 21.90 -16.56
N ILE A 476 -1.77 20.76 -15.90
CA ILE A 476 -0.79 19.68 -15.84
C ILE A 476 -1.41 18.37 -16.33
N SER A 477 -0.57 17.48 -16.83
CA SER A 477 -0.97 16.11 -17.22
C SER A 477 -0.05 15.12 -16.52
N VAL A 478 -0.64 14.08 -15.94
CA VAL A 478 0.07 13.01 -15.23
C VAL A 478 -0.29 11.66 -15.83
N GLY A 479 0.73 10.81 -16.05
CA GLY A 479 0.59 9.56 -16.79
C GLY A 479 0.25 8.34 -15.95
N VAL A 480 0.46 8.41 -14.63
CA VAL A 480 0.20 7.31 -13.69
C VAL A 480 -0.52 7.84 -12.45
N ALA A 481 -1.27 6.98 -11.77
CA ALA A 481 -1.84 7.35 -10.48
C ALA A 481 -0.71 7.46 -9.44
N GLY A 482 -0.70 8.53 -8.65
CA GLY A 482 0.39 8.80 -7.72
C GLY A 482 0.23 10.12 -6.97
N MET A 483 1.04 10.31 -5.94
CA MET A 483 1.30 11.62 -5.37
C MET A 483 2.47 12.27 -6.12
N TYR A 484 2.38 13.56 -6.43
CA TYR A 484 3.39 14.27 -7.22
C TYR A 484 4.01 15.40 -6.41
N ALA A 485 5.33 15.55 -6.50
CA ALA A 485 6.03 16.68 -5.91
C ALA A 485 5.81 17.91 -6.78
N ILE A 486 5.60 19.06 -6.14
CA ILE A 486 5.35 20.35 -6.78
C ILE A 486 6.38 21.33 -6.26
N LYS A 487 7.25 21.82 -7.14
CA LYS A 487 8.21 22.89 -6.81
C LYS A 487 7.71 24.20 -7.40
N LEU A 488 7.27 25.12 -6.54
CA LEU A 488 6.88 26.48 -6.93
C LEU A 488 8.11 27.39 -6.94
N ARG A 489 8.42 27.97 -8.10
CA ARG A 489 9.49 28.96 -8.22
C ARG A 489 8.97 30.34 -7.87
N TYR A 490 9.49 30.92 -6.79
CA TYR A 490 8.97 32.16 -6.22
C TYR A 490 10.06 33.15 -5.80
N ARG A 491 9.65 34.39 -5.51
CA ARG A 491 10.47 35.47 -4.95
C ARG A 491 9.61 36.39 -4.11
N THR A 492 10.16 36.93 -3.03
CA THR A 492 9.56 38.01 -2.23
C THR A 492 10.39 39.29 -2.37
N ASP A 493 9.74 40.45 -2.49
CA ASP A 493 10.42 41.76 -2.52
C ASP A 493 10.47 42.44 -1.13
N ASP A 494 10.01 41.74 -0.10
CA ASP A 494 10.04 42.15 1.30
C ASP A 494 10.33 40.93 2.21
N ASP A 495 10.54 41.21 3.49
CA ASP A 495 10.92 40.23 4.51
C ASP A 495 9.71 39.57 5.21
N GLU A 496 8.49 39.78 4.70
CA GLU A 496 7.28 39.20 5.28
C GLU A 496 7.03 37.77 4.76
N GLU A 497 6.59 36.88 5.66
CA GLU A 497 6.07 35.56 5.27
C GLU A 497 4.82 35.75 4.40
N LYS A 498 4.77 35.06 3.24
CA LYS A 498 3.63 35.13 2.33
C LYS A 498 2.75 33.89 2.48
N GLN A 499 1.46 34.04 2.21
CA GLN A 499 0.50 32.94 2.29
C GLN A 499 -0.29 32.79 0.99
N LEU A 500 -0.30 31.55 0.50
CA LEU A 500 -1.11 31.11 -0.64
C LEU A 500 -2.05 30.00 -0.18
N LYS A 501 -3.12 29.78 -0.92
CA LYS A 501 -3.90 28.54 -0.88
C LYS A 501 -3.70 27.82 -2.20
N MET A 502 -3.18 26.60 -2.16
CA MET A 502 -3.07 25.75 -3.34
C MET A 502 -4.33 24.89 -3.45
N GLN A 503 -4.91 24.83 -4.64
CA GLN A 503 -6.05 23.99 -4.96
C GLN A 503 -5.70 23.15 -6.19
N ILE A 504 -6.11 21.90 -6.17
CA ILE A 504 -5.99 20.97 -7.30
C ILE A 504 -7.39 20.72 -7.79
N THR A 505 -7.65 21.00 -9.06
CA THR A 505 -8.92 20.68 -9.70
C THR A 505 -8.73 19.73 -10.86
N ASP A 506 -9.75 18.95 -11.20
CA ASP A 506 -9.77 18.19 -12.45
C ASP A 506 -9.93 19.12 -13.67
N ALA A 507 -9.97 18.53 -14.86
CA ALA A 507 -10.11 19.26 -16.11
C ALA A 507 -11.43 20.04 -16.20
N GLU A 508 -12.47 19.58 -15.50
CA GLU A 508 -13.80 20.17 -15.42
C GLU A 508 -13.92 21.25 -14.32
N GLY A 509 -12.89 21.40 -13.47
CA GLY A 509 -12.83 22.40 -12.41
C GLY A 509 -13.35 21.94 -11.05
N ASN A 510 -13.67 20.66 -10.87
CA ASN A 510 -14.06 20.12 -9.57
C ASN A 510 -12.85 20.06 -8.65
N LEU A 511 -13.03 20.46 -7.39
CA LEU A 511 -11.96 20.43 -6.39
C LEU A 511 -11.61 18.98 -6.00
N ILE A 512 -10.33 18.64 -6.17
CA ILE A 512 -9.74 17.35 -5.78
C ILE A 512 -9.09 17.46 -4.40
N ASN A 513 -8.29 18.52 -4.19
CA ASN A 513 -7.63 18.77 -2.92
C ASN A 513 -7.35 20.26 -2.73
N GLU A 514 -7.22 20.73 -1.48
CA GLU A 514 -6.73 22.06 -1.16
C GLU A 514 -5.83 22.08 0.08
N LYS A 515 -4.85 22.99 0.08
CA LYS A 515 -3.84 23.10 1.14
C LYS A 515 -3.37 24.55 1.31
N PRO A 516 -3.30 25.07 2.55
CA PRO A 516 -2.65 26.35 2.81
C PRO A 516 -1.13 26.22 2.69
N LEU A 517 -0.48 27.20 2.07
CA LEU A 517 0.96 27.26 1.91
C LEU A 517 1.52 28.52 2.60
N LYS A 518 2.55 28.31 3.43
CA LYS A 518 3.36 29.39 4.02
C LYS A 518 4.66 29.49 3.25
N ILE A 519 4.79 30.57 2.49
CA ILE A 519 5.92 30.82 1.61
C ILE A 519 6.93 31.68 2.38
N PRO A 520 8.11 31.15 2.73
CA PRO A 520 9.09 31.89 3.51
C PRO A 520 9.66 33.03 2.67
N SER A 521 10.01 34.15 3.32
CA SER A 521 10.77 35.20 2.66
C SER A 521 12.10 34.62 2.19
N TYR A 522 12.43 34.86 0.93
CA TYR A 522 13.71 34.43 0.35
C TYR A 522 14.63 35.64 0.26
N GLN A 523 15.96 35.42 0.30
CA GLN A 523 16.96 36.49 0.25
C GLN A 523 16.56 37.54 -0.79
N LYS A 524 16.50 38.81 -0.35
CA LYS A 524 16.07 39.94 -1.18
C LYS A 524 16.70 39.85 -2.56
N GLU A 525 15.86 39.90 -3.58
CA GLU A 525 16.22 39.84 -4.99
C GLU A 525 16.65 38.49 -5.59
N LYS A 526 16.59 37.38 -4.84
CA LYS A 526 16.86 36.04 -5.37
C LYS A 526 15.59 35.22 -5.55
N TRP A 527 15.63 34.33 -6.52
CA TRP A 527 14.57 33.34 -6.73
C TRP A 527 14.78 32.13 -5.83
N GLY A 528 13.76 31.81 -5.03
CA GLY A 528 13.67 30.59 -4.23
C GLY A 528 12.82 29.52 -4.91
N THR A 529 12.86 28.32 -4.33
CA THR A 529 11.95 27.22 -4.67
C THR A 529 11.22 26.81 -3.40
N TYR A 530 9.90 26.77 -3.47
CA TYR A 530 9.06 26.23 -2.40
C TYR A 530 8.60 24.84 -2.82
N GLU A 531 8.92 23.84 -2.01
CA GLU A 531 8.56 22.45 -2.29
C GLU A 531 7.28 22.07 -1.55
N THR A 532 6.36 21.46 -2.28
CA THR A 532 5.11 20.91 -1.77
C THR A 532 4.74 19.68 -2.59
N ASP A 533 3.52 19.18 -2.42
CA ASP A 533 3.02 17.96 -3.05
C ASP A 533 1.55 18.13 -3.42
N THR A 534 1.00 17.16 -4.15
CA THR A 534 -0.44 17.13 -4.43
C THR A 534 -1.31 16.96 -3.17
N GLY A 535 -0.70 16.66 -2.01
CA GLY A 535 -1.36 16.42 -0.72
C GLY A 535 -2.21 15.16 -0.64
N SER A 536 -2.46 14.52 -1.78
CA SER A 536 -3.15 13.25 -1.95
C SER A 536 -2.71 12.62 -3.27
N TYR A 537 -3.02 11.34 -3.45
CA TYR A 537 -2.90 10.69 -4.76
C TYR A 537 -3.88 11.33 -5.75
N ILE A 538 -3.43 11.49 -6.99
CA ILE A 538 -4.27 11.83 -8.13
C ILE A 538 -4.14 10.72 -9.18
N ASN A 539 -5.19 10.48 -9.95
CA ASN A 539 -5.18 9.47 -11.01
C ASN A 539 -4.39 9.97 -12.23
N ALA A 540 -4.12 9.09 -13.19
CA ALA A 540 -3.67 9.52 -14.51
C ALA A 540 -4.74 10.42 -15.15
N GLY A 541 -4.34 11.59 -15.68
CA GLY A 541 -5.29 12.56 -16.21
C GLY A 541 -4.76 13.98 -16.27
N ASN A 542 -5.68 14.92 -16.52
CA ASN A 542 -5.41 16.35 -16.62
C ASN A 542 -5.97 17.08 -15.40
N TYR A 543 -5.17 18.00 -14.85
CA TYR A 543 -5.51 18.73 -13.63
C TYR A 543 -5.11 20.21 -13.77
N ASN A 544 -5.69 21.07 -12.94
CA ASN A 544 -5.20 22.43 -12.73
C ASN A 544 -4.60 22.55 -11.32
N ILE A 545 -3.38 23.07 -11.23
CA ILE A 545 -2.78 23.50 -9.97
C ILE A 545 -2.99 25.00 -9.85
N VAL A 546 -3.88 25.41 -8.94
CA VAL A 546 -4.29 26.80 -8.72
C VAL A 546 -3.67 27.31 -7.43
N PHE A 547 -2.91 28.40 -7.50
CA PHE A 547 -2.44 29.13 -6.33
C PHE A 547 -3.24 30.42 -6.18
N GLN A 548 -4.00 30.51 -5.10
CA GLN A 548 -4.80 31.68 -4.73
C GLN A 548 -4.07 32.49 -3.66
N THR A 549 -4.02 33.81 -3.81
CA THR A 549 -3.41 34.70 -2.82
C THR A 549 -4.29 34.86 -1.58
N ILE A 550 -3.68 34.73 -0.39
CA ILE A 550 -4.32 34.97 0.92
C ILE A 550 -3.63 36.14 1.64
N HIS A 551 -2.29 36.13 1.65
CA HIS A 551 -1.45 37.23 2.12
C HIS A 551 -0.17 37.25 1.28
N ALA A 552 -0.26 37.73 0.05
CA ALA A 552 0.78 37.54 -0.96
C ALA A 552 1.18 38.81 -1.71
N LYS A 553 0.88 39.99 -1.18
CA LYS A 553 1.37 41.24 -1.80
C LYS A 553 2.90 41.20 -1.90
N ASN A 554 3.43 41.58 -3.06
CA ASN A 554 4.84 41.53 -3.45
C ASN A 554 5.44 40.11 -3.61
N LEU A 555 4.61 39.06 -3.59
CA LEU A 555 5.05 37.74 -4.01
C LEU A 555 5.10 37.69 -5.54
N SER A 556 6.21 37.20 -6.07
CA SER A 556 6.38 36.91 -7.49
C SER A 556 6.53 35.42 -7.70
N VAL A 557 5.87 34.88 -8.72
CA VAL A 557 5.94 33.45 -9.11
C VAL A 557 6.23 33.33 -10.60
N SER A 558 7.00 32.32 -11.01
CA SER A 558 7.45 32.16 -12.41
C SER A 558 7.16 30.80 -13.05
N SER A 559 7.16 29.73 -12.27
CA SER A 559 6.91 28.39 -12.78
C SER A 559 6.55 27.43 -11.67
N ILE A 560 6.01 26.30 -12.08
CA ILE A 560 5.99 25.08 -11.27
C ILE A 560 6.77 23.98 -11.97
N GLU A 561 7.31 23.05 -11.20
CA GLU A 561 7.86 21.79 -11.67
C GLU A 561 7.12 20.66 -10.98
N ILE A 562 6.64 19.68 -11.76
CA ILE A 562 5.92 18.52 -11.29
C ILE A 562 6.81 17.29 -11.46
N GLN A 563 6.98 16.50 -10.41
CA GLN A 563 7.75 15.26 -10.41
C GLN A 563 6.91 14.09 -9.89
#